data_AF-A0A949I6Q2-F1
#
_entry.id   AF-A0A949I6Q2-F1
#
_cell.length_a   1.000
_cell.length_b   1.000
_cell.length_c   1.000
_cell.angle_alpha   90.00
_cell.angle_beta   90.00
_cell.angle_gamma   90.00
#
_symmetry.space_group_name_H-M   'P 1'
#
loop_
_entity.id
_entity.type
_entity.pdbx_description
1 polymer ?
#
loop_
_entity_poly.entity_id
_entity_poly.type
_entity_poly.pdbx_seq_one_letter_code
_entity_poly.pdbx_strand_id
1 'polypeptide(L)'
;MPSDAAAPLPARTLKHTRTVRIDVYARADGLWDAEAHITDVKTRDATLAGEVRKAGDPVHDMTLTVTVDTQFNVVAAQARTDAMPYPGLCTDYGNAYDALVGLNLLQGFHKNVRDRLGGVRGCTHITELAQVLPTAVVQAFAGEVLNTREQPAGAPAAQRPFQIDRCHALRSDGEAVARFYPQWSTRAQVAGVGDGRATPPQPSLASGEGVQRGDSTAGSSAKLTPGATAGTAGDLTPGFAARPTADFTPALTADPTGNTRRSHSV
;
A
#
# COMPACT_ATOMS: atom_id res chain seq x y z
N MET A 1 -18.68 -5.02 28.89
CA MET A 1 -18.17 -5.72 27.70
C MET A 1 -16.94 -6.50 28.13
N PRO A 2 -16.98 -7.84 28.24
CA PRO A 2 -15.77 -8.58 28.53
C PRO A 2 -14.82 -8.46 27.32
N SER A 3 -13.58 -8.08 27.59
CA SER A 3 -12.50 -8.06 26.62
C SER A 3 -12.22 -9.50 26.20
N ASP A 4 -12.42 -9.82 24.91
CA ASP A 4 -11.86 -11.02 24.30
C ASP A 4 -10.32 -10.88 24.31
N ALA A 5 -9.71 -11.26 25.43
CA ALA A 5 -8.27 -11.40 25.50
C ALA A 5 -7.88 -12.55 24.58
N ALA A 6 -7.35 -12.20 23.40
CA ALA A 6 -6.84 -13.18 22.46
C ALA A 6 -5.85 -14.12 23.17
N ALA A 7 -5.96 -15.43 22.90
CA ALA A 7 -5.07 -16.43 23.46
C ALA A 7 -3.59 -16.07 23.15
N PRO A 8 -2.66 -16.31 24.09
CA PRO A 8 -1.26 -15.96 23.87
C PRO A 8 -0.69 -16.74 22.69
N LEU A 9 0.01 -16.03 21.81
CA LEU A 9 0.71 -16.67 20.69
C LEU A 9 1.81 -17.61 21.22
N PRO A 10 2.11 -18.70 20.48
CA PRO A 10 3.26 -19.55 20.78
C PRO A 10 4.58 -18.75 20.84
N ALA A 11 5.59 -19.32 21.49
CA ALA A 11 6.93 -18.75 21.54
C ALA A 11 7.48 -18.49 20.12
N ARG A 12 8.04 -17.29 19.92
CA ARG A 12 8.52 -16.80 18.61
C ARG A 12 9.96 -16.30 18.70
N THR A 13 10.72 -16.45 17.62
CA THR A 13 12.10 -15.95 17.51
C THR A 13 12.22 -15.05 16.29
N LEU A 14 12.71 -13.82 16.48
CA LEU A 14 12.95 -12.89 15.37
C LEU A 14 14.08 -13.40 14.46
N LYS A 15 13.83 -13.44 13.15
CA LYS A 15 14.80 -13.88 12.13
C LYS A 15 15.17 -12.79 11.13
N HIS A 16 14.21 -11.91 10.83
CA HIS A 16 14.33 -10.88 9.81
C HIS A 16 13.47 -9.69 10.21
N THR A 17 14.00 -8.50 10.01
CA THR A 17 13.25 -7.25 10.12
C THR A 17 13.31 -6.56 8.77
N ARG A 18 12.14 -6.27 8.22
CA ARG A 18 11.99 -5.34 7.11
C ARG A 18 11.37 -4.06 7.65
N THR A 19 12.00 -2.94 7.37
CA THR A 19 11.44 -1.61 7.60
C THR A 19 11.15 -0.98 6.25
N VAL A 20 9.95 -0.43 6.09
CA VAL A 20 9.61 0.45 4.97
C VAL A 20 9.22 1.80 5.57
N ARG A 21 9.91 2.86 5.16
CA ARG A 21 9.64 4.24 5.53
C ARG A 21 9.25 5.00 4.27
N ILE A 22 8.24 5.87 4.37
CA ILE A 22 7.86 6.75 3.28
C ILE A 22 7.78 8.16 3.82
N ASP A 23 8.54 9.05 3.23
CA ASP A 23 8.48 10.49 3.49
C ASP A 23 7.92 11.20 2.26
N VAL A 24 7.09 12.22 2.48
CA VAL A 24 6.49 13.00 1.41
C VAL A 24 6.79 14.48 1.65
N TYR A 25 7.42 15.12 0.67
CA TYR A 25 7.93 16.48 0.77
C TYR A 25 7.27 17.37 -0.28
N ALA A 26 6.74 18.52 0.14
CA ALA A 26 6.35 19.59 -0.78
C ALA A 26 7.59 20.31 -1.31
N ARG A 27 7.63 20.59 -2.60
CA ARG A 27 8.72 21.34 -3.24
C ARG A 27 8.29 22.78 -3.52
N ALA A 28 9.28 23.67 -3.62
CA ALA A 28 9.05 25.08 -3.93
C ALA A 28 8.49 25.33 -5.35
N ASP A 29 8.65 24.38 -6.27
CA ASP A 29 8.12 24.43 -7.64
C ASP A 29 6.68 23.89 -7.76
N GLY A 30 6.03 23.55 -6.64
CA GLY A 30 4.66 23.05 -6.60
C GLY A 30 4.53 21.54 -6.85
N LEU A 31 5.64 20.84 -7.07
CA LEU A 31 5.68 19.38 -7.12
C LEU A 31 5.88 18.79 -5.71
N TRP A 32 5.78 17.48 -5.61
CA TRP A 32 5.97 16.74 -4.37
C TRP A 32 6.87 15.54 -4.59
N ASP A 33 7.84 15.32 -3.70
CA ASP A 33 8.68 14.11 -3.73
C ASP A 33 8.18 13.13 -2.68
N ALA A 34 7.89 11.90 -3.11
CA ALA A 34 7.63 10.77 -2.23
C ALA A 34 8.85 9.85 -2.23
N GLU A 35 9.55 9.80 -1.10
CA GLU A 35 10.73 8.97 -0.89
C GLU A 35 10.35 7.73 -0.08
N ALA A 36 10.32 6.57 -0.74
CA ALA A 36 10.15 5.28 -0.08
C ALA A 36 11.52 4.62 0.12
N HIS A 37 11.77 4.17 1.34
CA HIS A 37 13.03 3.55 1.76
C HIS A 37 12.75 2.18 2.35
N ILE A 38 13.56 1.18 1.99
CA ILE A 38 13.52 -0.16 2.54
C ILE A 38 14.84 -0.53 3.19
N THR A 39 14.76 -1.08 4.39
CA THR A 39 15.89 -1.74 5.06
C THR A 39 15.52 -3.15 5.45
N ASP A 40 16.35 -4.11 5.07
CA ASP A 40 16.20 -5.52 5.41
C ASP A 40 17.37 -5.97 6.27
N VAL A 41 17.12 -6.38 7.52
CA VAL A 41 18.16 -6.78 8.49
C VAL A 41 17.91 -8.19 9.00
N LYS A 42 18.98 -8.97 9.16
CA LYS A 42 18.93 -10.32 9.75
C LYS A 42 19.47 -10.33 11.17
N THR A 43 18.93 -11.20 12.02
CA THR A 43 19.41 -11.39 13.40
C THR A 43 20.64 -12.29 13.51
N ARG A 44 21.24 -12.67 12.38
CA ARG A 44 22.42 -13.53 12.29
C ARG A 44 23.30 -13.10 11.13
N ASP A 45 24.58 -13.47 11.22
CA ASP A 45 25.50 -13.37 10.10
C ASP A 45 24.95 -14.15 8.88
N ALA A 46 25.17 -13.60 7.70
CA ALA A 46 24.77 -14.21 6.45
C ALA A 46 25.90 -14.06 5.41
N THR A 47 26.33 -15.19 4.86
CA THR A 47 27.21 -15.20 3.70
C THR A 47 26.38 -14.92 2.45
N LEU A 48 26.67 -13.83 1.76
CA LEU A 48 25.97 -13.35 0.56
C LEU A 48 27.03 -13.07 -0.49
N ALA A 49 26.95 -13.75 -1.64
CA ALA A 49 27.91 -13.62 -2.74
C ALA A 49 29.39 -13.76 -2.31
N GLY A 50 29.68 -14.57 -1.29
CA GLY A 50 31.04 -14.80 -0.78
C GLY A 50 31.47 -13.86 0.35
N GLU A 51 30.69 -12.82 0.65
CA GLU A 51 30.98 -11.88 1.75
C GLU A 51 30.06 -12.13 2.95
N VAL A 52 30.58 -11.94 4.16
CA VAL A 52 29.79 -12.06 5.38
C VAL A 52 29.18 -10.71 5.72
N ARG A 53 27.85 -10.62 5.70
CA ARG A 53 27.08 -9.52 6.28
C ARG A 53 26.82 -9.85 7.76
N LYS A 54 27.14 -8.94 8.68
CA LYS A 54 26.95 -9.19 10.11
C LYS A 54 25.48 -9.10 10.50
N ALA A 55 25.12 -9.81 11.57
CA ALA A 55 23.83 -9.61 12.22
C ALA A 55 23.64 -8.13 12.55
N GLY A 56 22.48 -7.57 12.20
CA GLY A 56 22.20 -6.15 12.37
C GLY A 56 22.53 -5.27 11.16
N ASP A 57 23.46 -5.68 10.29
CA ASP A 57 23.77 -4.92 9.09
C ASP A 57 22.67 -5.08 8.03
N PRO A 58 22.33 -4.01 7.28
CA PRO A 58 21.36 -4.10 6.19
C PRO A 58 21.84 -5.08 5.11
N VAL A 59 21.01 -6.04 4.76
CA VAL A 59 21.14 -6.87 3.55
C VAL A 59 20.69 -6.10 2.32
N HIS A 60 19.57 -5.37 2.46
CA HIS A 60 19.09 -4.39 1.49
C HIS A 60 18.95 -3.05 2.19
N ASP A 61 19.42 -2.00 1.54
CA ASP A 61 19.19 -0.60 1.89
C ASP A 61 18.98 0.12 0.57
N MET A 62 17.74 0.48 0.27
CA MET A 62 17.35 0.98 -1.05
C MET A 62 16.27 2.06 -0.93
N THR A 63 16.34 3.02 -1.84
CA THR A 63 15.40 4.15 -1.91
C THR A 63 14.77 4.21 -3.29
N LEU A 64 13.47 4.48 -3.34
CA LEU A 64 12.73 4.92 -4.52
C LEU A 64 12.19 6.32 -4.24
N THR A 65 12.62 7.31 -5.02
CA THR A 65 12.08 8.67 -4.98
C THR A 65 11.21 8.89 -6.20
N VAL A 66 9.98 9.34 -5.99
CA VAL A 66 9.01 9.63 -7.06
C VAL A 66 8.51 11.05 -6.89
N THR A 67 8.69 11.88 -7.92
CA THR A 67 8.14 13.23 -7.96
C THR A 67 6.75 13.19 -8.60
N VAL A 68 5.76 13.81 -7.96
CA VAL A 68 4.39 13.89 -8.44
C VAL A 68 3.85 15.32 -8.47
N ASP A 69 2.92 15.57 -9.38
CA ASP A 69 2.11 16.78 -9.37
C ASP A 69 0.87 16.64 -8.45
N THR A 70 0.11 17.72 -8.28
CA THR A 70 -1.11 17.75 -7.46
C THR A 70 -2.27 16.93 -8.05
N GLN A 71 -2.12 16.41 -9.28
CA GLN A 71 -3.06 15.50 -9.92
C GLN A 71 -2.62 14.03 -9.81
N PHE A 72 -1.60 13.74 -9.01
CA PHE A 72 -1.02 12.41 -8.77
C PHE A 72 -0.27 11.82 -9.97
N ASN A 73 0.10 12.62 -10.97
CA ASN A 73 0.92 12.15 -12.08
C ASN A 73 2.38 12.10 -11.66
N VAL A 74 3.06 11.01 -12.00
CA VAL A 74 4.50 10.84 -11.81
C VAL A 74 5.22 11.61 -12.90
N VAL A 75 6.02 12.60 -12.49
CA VAL A 75 6.80 13.46 -13.41
C VAL A 75 8.29 13.13 -13.42
N ALA A 76 8.80 12.51 -12.34
CA ALA A 76 10.16 11.98 -12.27
C ALA A 76 10.21 10.78 -11.32
N ALA A 77 11.20 9.91 -11.50
CA ALA A 77 11.46 8.80 -10.60
C ALA A 77 12.96 8.47 -10.59
N GLN A 78 13.49 8.10 -9.42
CA GLN A 78 14.87 7.66 -9.27
C GLN A 78 14.95 6.56 -8.22
N ALA A 79 15.88 5.62 -8.42
CA ALA A 79 16.17 4.55 -7.48
C ALA A 79 17.64 4.62 -7.03
N ARG A 80 17.89 4.27 -5.77
CA ARG A 80 19.23 4.16 -5.17
C ARG A 80 19.35 2.86 -4.39
N THR A 81 20.54 2.29 -4.35
CA THR A 81 20.86 1.08 -3.58
C THR A 81 22.18 1.28 -2.86
N ASP A 82 22.11 1.33 -1.53
CA ASP A 82 23.24 1.61 -0.64
C ASP A 82 23.78 0.30 -0.01
N ALA A 83 22.90 -0.69 0.24
CA ALA A 83 23.30 -2.02 0.66
C ALA A 83 22.57 -3.10 -0.15
N MET A 84 23.30 -4.15 -0.53
CA MET A 84 22.78 -5.23 -1.38
C MET A 84 23.52 -6.56 -1.15
N PRO A 85 22.94 -7.69 -1.61
CA PRO A 85 23.60 -9.00 -1.60
C PRO A 85 24.57 -9.22 -2.76
N TYR A 86 24.39 -8.56 -3.92
CA TYR A 86 25.24 -8.72 -5.10
C TYR A 86 25.76 -7.34 -5.55
N PRO A 87 26.88 -6.84 -4.97
CA PRO A 87 27.46 -5.55 -5.34
C PRO A 87 27.72 -5.44 -6.84
N GLY A 88 27.45 -4.27 -7.42
CA GLY A 88 27.58 -4.02 -8.86
C GLY A 88 26.44 -4.57 -9.72
N LEU A 89 25.85 -5.72 -9.36
CA LEU A 89 24.75 -6.35 -10.11
C LEU A 89 23.37 -5.87 -9.64
N CYS A 90 23.17 -5.69 -8.33
CA CYS A 90 21.92 -5.18 -7.78
C CYS A 90 21.69 -3.69 -8.08
N THR A 91 22.72 -2.98 -8.53
CA THR A 91 22.68 -1.57 -8.98
C THR A 91 22.56 -1.45 -10.50
N ASP A 92 22.67 -2.56 -11.25
CA ASP A 92 22.63 -2.58 -12.71
C ASP A 92 21.20 -2.53 -13.26
N TYR A 93 20.38 -1.65 -12.71
CA TYR A 93 19.05 -1.32 -13.22
C TYR A 93 19.03 0.00 -14.00
N GLY A 94 20.17 0.69 -14.11
CA GLY A 94 20.31 1.96 -14.85
C GLY A 94 19.19 2.94 -14.50
N ASN A 95 18.45 3.37 -15.52
CA ASN A 95 17.30 4.26 -15.39
C ASN A 95 15.95 3.52 -15.53
N ALA A 96 15.88 2.22 -15.22
CA ALA A 96 14.66 1.43 -15.38
C ALA A 96 13.43 2.08 -14.73
N TYR A 97 13.61 2.74 -13.59
CA TYR A 97 12.54 3.39 -12.84
C TYR A 97 12.00 4.68 -13.50
N ASP A 98 12.64 5.21 -14.54
CA ASP A 98 12.04 6.21 -15.44
C ASP A 98 10.74 5.70 -16.07
N ALA A 99 10.56 4.38 -16.17
CA ALA A 99 9.33 3.76 -16.62
C ALA A 99 8.12 4.07 -15.72
N LEU A 100 8.30 4.65 -14.53
CA LEU A 100 7.20 5.17 -13.71
C LEU A 100 6.65 6.51 -14.20
N VAL A 101 7.43 7.28 -14.97
CA VAL A 101 7.02 8.59 -15.48
C VAL A 101 5.78 8.43 -16.39
N GLY A 102 4.84 9.36 -16.22
CA GLY A 102 3.54 9.36 -16.89
C GLY A 102 2.52 8.38 -16.33
N LEU A 103 2.85 7.61 -15.29
CA LEU A 103 1.84 6.90 -14.50
C LEU A 103 1.11 7.86 -13.58
N ASN A 104 -0.12 7.50 -13.20
CA ASN A 104 -0.88 8.24 -12.19
C ASN A 104 -1.11 7.34 -10.97
N LEU A 105 -0.82 7.83 -9.76
CA LEU A 105 -0.88 7.02 -8.53
C LEU A 105 -2.29 6.50 -8.22
N LEU A 106 -3.34 7.15 -8.72
CA LEU A 106 -4.75 6.77 -8.48
C LEU A 106 -5.39 6.02 -9.63
N GLN A 107 -4.75 5.95 -10.80
CA GLN A 107 -5.33 5.35 -12.02
C GLN A 107 -4.51 4.15 -12.50
N GLY A 108 -4.88 2.96 -12.02
CA GLY A 108 -4.27 1.70 -12.48
C GLY A 108 -2.79 1.54 -12.11
N PHE A 109 -2.27 2.36 -11.19
CA PHE A 109 -0.85 2.44 -10.85
C PHE A 109 -0.21 1.07 -10.61
N HIS A 110 -0.74 0.27 -9.68
CA HIS A 110 -0.17 -1.03 -9.34
C HIS A 110 -0.10 -2.00 -10.51
N LYS A 111 -1.10 -1.97 -11.40
CA LYS A 111 -1.10 -2.81 -12.60
C LYS A 111 0.00 -2.34 -13.55
N ASN A 112 0.06 -1.05 -13.83
CA ASN A 112 1.04 -0.48 -14.73
C ASN A 112 2.48 -0.65 -14.23
N VAL A 113 2.72 -0.56 -12.92
CA VAL A 113 4.02 -0.88 -12.30
C VAL A 113 4.41 -2.32 -12.59
N ARG A 114 3.51 -3.29 -12.38
CA ARG A 114 3.78 -4.70 -12.72
C ARG A 114 4.03 -4.89 -14.22
N ASP A 115 3.26 -4.24 -15.07
CA ASP A 115 3.39 -4.36 -16.53
C ASP A 115 4.71 -3.78 -17.05
N ARG A 116 5.29 -2.76 -16.40
CA ARG A 116 6.54 -2.10 -16.81
C ARG A 116 7.79 -2.67 -16.13
N LEU A 117 7.71 -2.92 -14.82
CA LEU A 117 8.85 -3.24 -13.94
C LEU A 117 8.76 -4.62 -13.27
N GLY A 118 7.72 -5.40 -13.59
CA GLY A 118 7.56 -6.75 -13.05
C GLY A 118 8.60 -7.74 -13.60
N GLY A 119 8.92 -8.75 -12.79
CA GLY A 119 9.90 -9.79 -13.13
C GLY A 119 11.32 -9.25 -13.08
N VAL A 120 12.11 -9.58 -14.09
CA VAL A 120 13.54 -9.20 -14.18
C VAL A 120 13.78 -7.76 -14.66
N ARG A 121 12.72 -7.02 -14.99
CA ARG A 121 12.82 -5.64 -15.52
C ARG A 121 13.05 -4.58 -14.45
N GLY A 122 12.86 -4.93 -13.18
CA GLY A 122 13.14 -4.08 -12.04
C GLY A 122 13.61 -4.91 -10.85
N CYS A 123 14.18 -4.26 -9.85
CA CYS A 123 14.49 -4.90 -8.58
C CYS A 123 13.19 -5.16 -7.81
N THR A 124 12.93 -6.39 -7.39
CA THR A 124 11.74 -6.76 -6.62
C THR A 124 11.51 -5.83 -5.43
N HIS A 125 12.56 -5.49 -4.67
CA HIS A 125 12.48 -4.65 -3.47
C HIS A 125 12.03 -3.22 -3.80
N ILE A 126 12.63 -2.60 -4.81
CA ILE A 126 12.32 -1.22 -5.20
C ILE A 126 10.95 -1.16 -5.90
N THR A 127 10.61 -2.18 -6.69
CA THR A 127 9.27 -2.30 -7.31
C THR A 127 8.17 -2.51 -6.26
N GLU A 128 8.46 -3.18 -5.14
CA GLU A 128 7.55 -3.30 -3.99
C GLU A 128 7.31 -1.94 -3.32
N LEU A 129 8.36 -1.12 -3.15
CA LEU A 129 8.24 0.24 -2.60
C LEU A 129 7.25 1.11 -3.39
N ALA A 130 7.23 0.99 -4.72
CA ALA A 130 6.27 1.72 -5.54
C ALA A 130 4.81 1.42 -5.12
N GLN A 131 4.49 0.17 -4.74
CA GLN A 131 3.11 -0.23 -4.47
C GLN A 131 2.49 0.48 -3.26
N VAL A 132 3.30 0.95 -2.32
CA VAL A 132 2.82 1.63 -1.10
C VAL A 132 2.75 3.15 -1.23
N LEU A 133 3.30 3.73 -2.31
CA LEU A 133 3.30 5.17 -2.55
C LEU A 133 1.89 5.79 -2.67
N PRO A 134 0.91 5.21 -3.40
CA PRO A 134 -0.36 5.89 -3.63
C PRO A 134 -1.08 6.31 -2.36
N THR A 135 -1.15 5.41 -1.36
CA THR A 135 -1.82 5.72 -0.10
C THR A 135 -1.04 6.71 0.75
N ALA A 136 0.29 6.65 0.74
CA ALA A 136 1.12 7.61 1.48
C ALA A 136 0.97 9.03 0.93
N VAL A 137 1.02 9.19 -0.40
CA VAL A 137 0.82 10.49 -1.05
C VAL A 137 -0.60 11.02 -0.84
N VAL A 138 -1.63 10.16 -0.92
CA VAL A 138 -3.01 10.57 -0.59
C VAL A 138 -3.12 11.12 0.83
N GLN A 139 -2.46 10.48 1.81
CA GLN A 139 -2.48 10.95 3.18
C GLN A 139 -1.70 12.26 3.35
N ALA A 140 -0.56 12.43 2.67
CA ALA A 140 0.17 13.69 2.67
C ALA A 140 -0.63 14.83 2.03
N PHE A 141 -1.39 14.54 0.96
CA PHE A 141 -2.23 15.52 0.28
C PHE A 141 -3.49 15.89 1.07
N ALA A 142 -3.90 15.07 2.04
CA ALA A 142 -5.12 15.28 2.82
C ALA A 142 -5.05 16.61 3.59
N GLY A 143 -5.95 17.55 3.28
CA GLY A 143 -6.02 18.85 3.94
C GLY A 143 -5.18 19.95 3.30
N GLU A 144 -4.21 19.60 2.45
CA GLU A 144 -3.38 20.55 1.69
C GLU A 144 -3.81 20.64 0.22
N VAL A 145 -3.80 19.51 -0.48
CA VAL A 145 -4.18 19.41 -1.90
C VAL A 145 -5.61 18.85 -2.03
N LEU A 146 -5.95 17.85 -1.22
CA LEU A 146 -7.27 17.23 -1.19
C LEU A 146 -8.14 17.92 -0.13
N ASN A 147 -9.34 18.35 -0.52
CA ASN A 147 -10.31 18.86 0.43
C ASN A 147 -10.90 17.71 1.27
N THR A 148 -10.51 17.68 2.54
CA THR A 148 -10.98 16.72 3.55
C THR A 148 -11.84 17.36 4.63
N ARG A 149 -12.21 18.64 4.49
CA ARG A 149 -12.92 19.37 5.56
C ARG A 149 -14.29 18.74 5.84
N GLU A 150 -14.50 18.41 7.11
CA GLU A 150 -15.82 18.19 7.69
C GLU A 150 -16.57 19.52 7.63
N GLN A 151 -17.60 19.59 6.79
CA GLN A 151 -18.40 20.81 6.67
C GLN A 151 -19.56 20.76 7.66
N PRO A 152 -19.83 21.85 8.40
CA PRO A 152 -21.01 21.95 9.26
C PRO A 152 -22.30 21.70 8.45
N ALA A 153 -23.30 21.11 9.11
CA ALA A 153 -24.62 20.95 8.52
C ALA A 153 -25.17 22.30 8.02
N GLY A 154 -25.54 22.38 6.73
CA GLY A 154 -26.09 23.58 6.11
C GLY A 154 -25.09 24.51 5.40
N ALA A 155 -23.79 24.20 5.38
CA ALA A 155 -22.84 24.91 4.52
C ALA A 155 -23.13 24.61 3.03
N PRO A 156 -22.95 25.58 2.11
CA PRO A 156 -23.12 25.36 0.68
C PRO A 156 -22.23 24.20 0.22
N ALA A 157 -22.84 23.17 -0.39
CA ALA A 157 -22.13 21.98 -0.83
C ALA A 157 -21.14 22.32 -1.96
N ALA A 158 -19.87 22.55 -1.61
CA ALA A 158 -18.87 22.92 -2.60
C ALA A 158 -18.40 21.70 -3.43
N GLN A 159 -18.25 20.52 -2.82
CA GLN A 159 -17.89 19.25 -3.47
C GLN A 159 -17.90 18.09 -2.47
N ARG A 160 -18.08 16.86 -2.95
CA ARG A 160 -17.99 15.64 -2.13
C ARG A 160 -16.54 15.42 -1.67
N PRO A 161 -16.27 15.30 -0.35
CA PRO A 161 -14.90 15.05 0.13
C PRO A 161 -14.31 13.78 -0.47
N PHE A 162 -13.02 13.85 -0.83
CA PHE A 162 -12.32 12.78 -1.56
C PHE A 162 -12.38 11.41 -0.86
N GLN A 163 -12.38 11.41 0.47
CA GLN A 163 -12.27 10.24 1.34
C GLN A 163 -13.55 9.39 1.50
N ILE A 164 -14.71 9.92 1.10
CA ILE A 164 -15.98 9.17 1.21
C ILE A 164 -15.98 7.98 0.22
N ASP A 165 -16.41 6.81 0.69
CA ASP A 165 -16.36 5.50 0.02
C ASP A 165 -14.95 4.99 -0.34
N ARG A 166 -13.89 5.58 0.23
CA ARG A 166 -12.50 5.14 -0.01
C ARG A 166 -11.83 4.46 1.18
N CYS A 167 -12.49 4.45 2.34
CA CYS A 167 -12.08 3.63 3.47
C CYS A 167 -13.30 3.03 4.18
N HIS A 168 -13.08 1.96 4.94
CA HIS A 168 -14.16 1.22 5.58
C HIS A 168 -15.02 2.09 6.51
N ALA A 169 -14.39 3.01 7.25
CA ALA A 169 -15.06 3.89 8.19
C ALA A 169 -15.91 4.97 7.50
N LEU A 170 -15.48 5.47 6.34
CA LEU A 170 -16.12 6.57 5.61
C LEU A 170 -17.01 6.09 4.46
N ARG A 171 -17.63 4.91 4.60
CA ARG A 171 -18.71 4.44 3.74
C ARG A 171 -19.93 5.37 3.85
N SER A 172 -20.59 5.67 2.73
CA SER A 172 -21.70 6.63 2.69
C SER A 172 -22.92 6.19 3.50
N ASP A 173 -23.09 4.89 3.73
CA ASP A 173 -24.12 4.29 4.57
C ASP A 173 -23.71 4.13 6.05
N GLY A 174 -22.50 4.57 6.41
CA GLY A 174 -21.88 4.34 7.72
C GLY A 174 -22.16 5.42 8.74
N GLU A 175 -21.93 5.07 10.01
CA GLU A 175 -22.14 5.99 11.15
C GLU A 175 -21.23 7.22 11.09
N ALA A 176 -19.96 7.07 10.69
CA ALA A 176 -19.04 8.21 10.61
C ALA A 176 -19.52 9.24 9.57
N VAL A 177 -19.97 8.81 8.39
CA VAL A 177 -20.52 9.73 7.38
C VAL A 177 -21.83 10.35 7.87
N ALA A 178 -22.72 9.57 8.47
CA ALA A 178 -23.97 10.11 9.04
C ALA A 178 -23.73 11.19 10.10
N ARG A 179 -22.68 11.07 10.91
CA ARG A 179 -22.35 12.00 11.99
C ARG A 179 -21.55 13.23 11.53
N PHE A 180 -20.51 13.02 10.73
CA PHE A 180 -19.52 14.06 10.40
C PHE A 180 -19.69 14.64 8.98
N TYR A 181 -20.46 13.98 8.11
CA TYR A 181 -20.73 14.38 6.73
C TYR A 181 -22.21 14.15 6.35
N PRO A 182 -23.18 14.66 7.14
CA PRO A 182 -24.59 14.26 7.04
C PRO A 182 -25.21 14.52 5.66
N GLN A 183 -24.74 15.53 4.92
CA GLN A 183 -25.19 15.85 3.57
C GLN A 183 -24.78 14.82 2.50
N TRP A 184 -23.79 13.97 2.81
CA TRP A 184 -23.30 12.89 1.95
C TRP A 184 -23.72 11.50 2.44
N SER A 185 -24.49 11.43 3.53
CA SER A 185 -24.98 10.17 4.10
C SER A 185 -26.13 9.61 3.27
N THR A 186 -26.01 8.34 2.89
CA THR A 186 -27.11 7.55 2.29
C THR A 186 -27.86 6.73 3.33
N ARG A 187 -27.44 6.78 4.60
CA ARG A 187 -28.15 6.13 5.70
C ARG A 187 -29.51 6.80 5.88
N ALA A 188 -30.58 6.03 5.73
CA ALA A 188 -31.92 6.51 6.01
C ALA A 188 -31.96 7.05 7.44
N GLN A 189 -32.34 8.32 7.61
CA GLN A 189 -32.70 8.82 8.93
C GLN A 189 -33.94 8.03 9.32
N VAL A 190 -33.80 7.12 10.29
CA VAL A 190 -34.98 6.58 10.96
C VAL A 190 -35.58 7.77 11.70
N ALA A 191 -36.60 8.38 11.12
CA ALA A 191 -37.39 9.42 11.77
C ALA A 191 -37.80 8.86 13.12
N GLY A 192 -37.44 9.57 14.19
CA GLY A 192 -37.77 9.18 15.55
C GLY A 192 -39.25 8.85 15.64
N VAL A 193 -39.56 7.58 15.93
CA VAL A 193 -40.85 7.22 16.48
C VAL A 193 -40.85 7.90 17.85
N GLY A 194 -41.51 9.05 17.94
CA GLY A 194 -41.76 9.70 19.21
C GLY A 194 -42.40 8.68 20.15
N ASP A 195 -41.85 8.56 21.35
CA ASP A 195 -42.44 7.82 22.46
C ASP A 195 -43.78 8.47 22.82
N GLY A 196 -44.80 8.07 22.06
CA GLY A 196 -46.16 8.50 22.14
C GLY A 196 -47.05 7.28 22.24
N ARG A 197 -47.08 6.72 23.45
CA ARG A 197 -48.22 6.00 24.07
C ARG A 197 -48.19 4.46 24.12
N ALA A 198 -48.22 4.04 25.39
CA ALA A 198 -48.91 2.91 26.00
C ALA A 198 -48.31 1.50 25.85
N THR A 199 -47.70 1.08 26.96
CA THR A 199 -47.53 -0.31 27.39
C THR A 199 -48.82 -1.11 27.20
N PRO A 200 -48.83 -2.19 26.39
CA PRO A 200 -49.92 -3.16 26.40
C PRO A 200 -49.83 -4.01 27.67
N PRO A 201 -50.97 -4.35 28.33
CA PRO A 201 -50.95 -5.20 29.51
C PRO A 201 -50.53 -6.64 29.15
N GLN A 202 -49.66 -7.21 29.97
CA GLN A 202 -49.23 -8.61 29.84
C GLN A 202 -50.37 -9.57 30.23
N PRO A 203 -50.68 -10.60 29.42
CA PRO A 203 -51.50 -11.70 29.89
C PRO A 203 -50.67 -12.71 30.71
N SER A 204 -51.27 -13.09 31.83
CA SER A 204 -50.78 -13.96 32.90
C SER A 204 -50.54 -15.41 32.45
N LEU A 205 -49.48 -16.01 33.00
CA LEU A 205 -49.21 -17.45 32.99
C LEU A 205 -50.31 -18.22 33.72
N ALA A 206 -50.87 -19.23 33.04
CA ALA A 206 -51.62 -20.31 33.66
C ALA A 206 -51.22 -21.65 33.03
N SER A 207 -51.10 -22.62 33.93
CA SER A 207 -50.47 -23.94 33.84
C SER A 207 -51.25 -24.97 33.01
N GLY A 208 -50.57 -26.00 32.51
CA GLY A 208 -51.21 -27.22 31.99
C GLY A 208 -50.23 -28.22 31.37
N GLU A 209 -50.02 -29.35 32.05
CA GLU A 209 -49.13 -30.49 31.74
C GLU A 209 -49.62 -31.43 30.62
N GLY A 210 -48.71 -32.31 30.15
CA GLY A 210 -49.00 -33.60 29.47
C GLY A 210 -48.13 -33.86 28.22
N VAL A 211 -46.88 -34.35 28.31
CA VAL A 211 -46.44 -35.77 28.35
C VAL A 211 -46.95 -36.64 27.18
N GLN A 212 -46.08 -37.06 26.23
CA GLN A 212 -45.59 -38.45 26.06
C GLN A 212 -44.69 -38.66 24.82
N ARG A 213 -43.81 -39.67 24.97
CA ARG A 213 -42.72 -40.15 24.11
C ARG A 213 -43.18 -40.85 22.83
N GLY A 214 -42.30 -40.87 21.82
CA GLY A 214 -42.30 -41.81 20.71
C GLY A 214 -40.87 -41.95 20.15
N ASP A 215 -40.46 -43.19 19.90
CA ASP A 215 -39.10 -43.70 19.79
C ASP A 215 -38.55 -43.77 18.34
N SER A 216 -37.21 -43.75 18.23
CA SER A 216 -36.29 -44.37 17.25
C SER A 216 -36.61 -44.47 15.74
N THR A 217 -35.61 -44.15 14.90
CA THR A 217 -34.77 -45.15 14.18
C THR A 217 -33.74 -44.51 13.23
N ALA A 218 -32.70 -45.29 12.93
CA ALA A 218 -31.45 -44.95 12.27
C ALA A 218 -31.47 -44.98 10.71
N GLY A 219 -30.42 -44.44 10.10
CA GLY A 219 -30.01 -44.67 8.69
C GLY A 219 -28.99 -43.63 8.23
N SER A 220 -27.68 -43.83 8.42
CA SER A 220 -26.69 -44.48 7.53
C SER A 220 -26.37 -43.77 6.20
N SER A 221 -25.12 -43.28 6.15
CA SER A 221 -24.12 -43.33 5.06
C SER A 221 -24.50 -42.95 3.62
N ALA A 222 -23.77 -41.98 3.05
CA ALA A 222 -23.05 -42.18 1.78
C ALA A 222 -22.03 -41.06 1.51
N LYS A 223 -20.81 -41.50 1.20
CA LYS A 223 -19.62 -40.75 0.80
C LYS A 223 -19.54 -40.84 -0.73
N LEU A 224 -19.37 -39.73 -1.45
CA LEU A 224 -18.92 -39.74 -2.84
C LEU A 224 -18.02 -38.53 -3.16
N THR A 225 -16.78 -38.84 -3.51
CA THR A 225 -15.88 -38.08 -4.38
C THR A 225 -15.64 -38.98 -5.61
N PRO A 226 -15.45 -38.44 -6.82
CA PRO A 226 -14.12 -38.08 -7.35
C PRO A 226 -14.17 -36.73 -8.13
N GLY A 227 -13.09 -36.01 -8.45
CA GLY A 227 -11.77 -36.38 -8.96
C GLY A 227 -11.73 -36.16 -10.47
N ALA A 228 -11.09 -35.07 -10.95
CA ALA A 228 -10.66 -34.95 -12.35
C ALA A 228 -9.54 -33.90 -12.50
N THR A 229 -8.49 -34.34 -13.18
CA THR A 229 -7.20 -33.70 -13.48
C THR A 229 -7.15 -33.16 -14.91
N ALA A 230 -6.10 -32.37 -15.17
CA ALA A 230 -5.37 -32.17 -16.43
C ALA A 230 -5.67 -30.90 -17.25
N GLY A 231 -4.59 -30.25 -17.71
CA GLY A 231 -4.65 -29.18 -18.70
C GLY A 231 -3.41 -28.29 -18.75
N THR A 232 -2.28 -28.84 -19.17
CA THR A 232 -1.06 -28.12 -19.60
C THR A 232 -1.27 -27.36 -20.92
N ALA A 233 -0.83 -26.11 -20.98
CA ALA A 233 -0.45 -25.36 -22.19
C ALA A 233 0.50 -24.25 -21.71
N GLY A 234 1.65 -23.95 -22.30
CA GLY A 234 2.01 -23.99 -23.71
C GLY A 234 2.70 -22.64 -23.97
N ASP A 235 4.02 -22.69 -23.97
CA ASP A 235 4.98 -21.57 -24.08
C ASP A 235 4.85 -20.82 -25.41
N LEU A 236 4.79 -19.47 -25.36
CA LEU A 236 4.94 -18.60 -26.53
C LEU A 236 5.56 -17.26 -26.09
N THR A 237 6.87 -17.15 -26.31
CA THR A 237 7.63 -15.89 -26.33
C THR A 237 7.59 -15.26 -27.73
N PRO A 238 7.57 -13.93 -27.83
CA PRO A 238 8.13 -13.24 -28.98
C PRO A 238 9.27 -12.29 -28.56
N GLY A 239 10.41 -12.45 -29.22
CA GLY A 239 11.60 -11.63 -29.06
C GLY A 239 11.43 -10.20 -29.59
N PHE A 240 11.97 -9.25 -28.85
CA PHE A 240 12.17 -7.87 -29.31
C PHE A 240 13.64 -7.64 -29.61
N ALA A 241 13.92 -7.28 -30.86
CA ALA A 241 15.23 -6.89 -31.36
C ALA A 241 15.66 -5.54 -30.76
N ALA A 242 16.87 -5.49 -30.20
CA ALA A 242 17.51 -4.27 -29.74
C ALA A 242 17.95 -3.40 -30.93
N ARG A 243 17.69 -2.09 -30.85
CA ARG A 243 18.29 -1.06 -31.72
C ARG A 243 19.52 -0.46 -31.02
N PRO A 244 20.57 -0.07 -31.77
CA PRO A 244 21.84 0.36 -31.20
C PRO A 244 21.74 1.74 -30.53
N THR A 245 22.42 1.87 -29.39
CA THR A 245 22.66 3.10 -28.64
C THR A 245 23.66 3.98 -29.37
N ALA A 246 23.35 5.26 -29.51
CA ALA A 246 24.30 6.27 -29.99
C ALA A 246 25.21 6.70 -28.82
N ASP A 247 26.52 6.60 -29.02
CA ASP A 247 27.55 7.09 -28.11
C ASP A 247 27.45 8.61 -27.97
N PHE A 248 27.15 9.09 -26.76
CA PHE A 248 27.25 10.50 -26.42
C PHE A 248 28.52 10.70 -25.59
N THR A 249 29.54 11.29 -26.22
CA THR A 249 30.79 11.69 -25.56
C THR A 249 30.60 13.07 -24.95
N PRO A 250 30.74 13.29 -23.64
CA PRO A 250 30.68 14.64 -23.10
C PRO A 250 32.00 15.38 -23.38
N ALA A 251 31.90 16.51 -24.06
CA ALA A 251 32.99 17.46 -24.24
C ALA A 251 33.33 18.14 -22.91
N LEU A 252 34.60 18.06 -22.49
CA LEU A 252 35.16 18.88 -21.43
C LEU A 252 35.18 20.36 -21.88
N THR A 253 34.37 21.19 -21.26
CA THR A 253 34.56 22.65 -21.28
C THR A 253 35.36 23.05 -20.04
N ALA A 254 36.59 23.51 -20.26
CA ALA A 254 37.43 24.12 -19.24
C ALA A 254 36.92 25.53 -18.89
N ASP A 255 36.82 25.83 -17.60
CA ASP A 255 36.56 27.16 -17.05
C ASP A 255 37.85 28.00 -17.07
N PRO A 256 37.86 29.20 -17.70
CA PRO A 256 39.01 30.09 -17.71
C PRO A 256 38.96 31.06 -16.53
N THR A 257 38.97 30.55 -15.30
CA THR A 257 39.19 31.38 -14.11
C THR A 257 40.20 30.72 -13.18
N GLY A 258 41.47 30.90 -13.50
CA GLY A 258 42.57 30.56 -12.61
C GLY A 258 42.43 31.30 -11.29
N ASN A 259 42.08 30.59 -10.23
CA ASN A 259 42.27 31.07 -8.87
C ASN A 259 42.62 29.92 -7.92
N THR A 260 43.91 29.72 -7.73
CA THR A 260 44.46 28.88 -6.66
C THR A 260 44.36 29.63 -5.33
N ARG A 261 43.46 29.22 -4.43
CA ARG A 261 43.61 29.51 -2.99
C ARG A 261 44.04 28.26 -2.25
N ARG A 262 45.30 28.31 -1.77
CA ARG A 262 45.79 27.51 -0.65
C ARG A 262 45.12 28.00 0.63
N SER A 263 44.68 27.07 1.49
CA SER A 263 44.58 27.32 2.93
C SER A 263 44.89 26.04 3.69
N HIS A 264 45.76 26.21 4.68
CA HIS A 264 46.36 25.20 5.54
C HIS A 264 45.38 24.54 6.51
N SER A 265 45.76 23.34 6.93
CA SER A 265 45.29 22.65 8.14
C SER A 265 45.42 23.52 9.39
N VAL A 266 44.37 23.49 10.22
CA VAL A 266 44.41 23.18 11.67
C VAL A 266 43.17 22.36 11.99
#